data_AF-A0A8T4T224-F1
#
_entry.id   AF-A0A8T4T224-F1
#
_cell.length_a   1.000
_cell.length_b   1.000
_cell.length_c   1.000
_cell.angle_alpha   90.00
_cell.angle_beta   90.00
_cell.angle_gamma   90.00
#
_symmetry.space_group_name_H-M   'P 1'
#
loop_
_entity.id
_entity.type
_entity.pdbx_description
1 polymer ?
#
loop_
_entity_poly.entity_id
_entity_poly.type
_entity_poly.pdbx_seq_one_letter_code
_entity_poly.pdbx_strand_id
1 'polypeptide(L)'
;MNGSCLVSQDLRRRVLKGHIDVPQRNLALKEDLAFADPVLESIVQPSSLDLTIGDEVFVLDLEHQGLFRPSANTTVYRRLLELPRSKRMRYSLEGGFEIKRNFGYLVPVQQKLKVLPEDHMRYSPKSSTGRDFLHSRLLTDFTESFNQINDNGQKKMRDLWLFLNPLAFDLIIGPELGLGQLRIIEGLNAALSQTECCAEFATNPYLKLFHREGYEPTITPEGVQLSLDLHGHSSNNVVALRARPVSTPIDLRKKGAYDPLDFFDPIVTKDRRIVIEPKRHYLMASHEFFMMPSHLNAELIEHSQVGLRGPLHYAGFIDPGFNGQLVFEVTVEENAPLELLHGMPIASMVLFHNDVPDKIYGVSIGSNYADQLGPRVSKRFTALDTRRAAKDHAKLSKPVLVQDAKLLRGLRTRGEGFEFSHSPEEFNTSVESGMEHIRYDCERDPLVLQPIPYVVFFDRDGRVFTYKRAEEEHAYGETRLFGKVSVGVGGHIKSSDYDKQREGCVQRCLERELEEEVHVAGHCVKTKFMGSLFVTDEDVDTVHLGLVYGALIDGHVQPNSKEMQRGAMVPLDVLVTQADRVRDDFEAKALESWTTHLLPHLGEMYKRLQN
;
A
#
# COMPACT_ATOMS: atom_id res chain seq x y z
N MET A 1 -26.38 -4.11 -36.64
CA MET A 1 -26.57 -2.80 -35.99
C MET A 1 -25.24 -2.44 -35.36
N ASN A 2 -24.84 -1.17 -35.32
CA ASN A 2 -23.68 -0.77 -34.52
C ASN A 2 -23.99 -1.11 -33.06
N GLY A 3 -23.06 -1.81 -32.42
CA GLY A 3 -23.24 -2.28 -31.05
C GLY A 3 -23.12 -1.14 -30.04
N SER A 4 -23.59 -1.39 -28.82
CA SER A 4 -23.45 -0.44 -27.72
C SER A 4 -23.33 -1.17 -26.38
N CYS A 5 -22.71 -0.53 -25.40
CA CYS A 5 -22.69 -1.04 -24.03
C CYS A 5 -24.03 -0.77 -23.37
N LEU A 6 -24.56 -1.80 -22.69
CA LEU A 6 -25.74 -1.68 -21.86
C LEU A 6 -25.46 -0.77 -20.67
N VAL A 7 -26.43 0.09 -20.36
CA VAL A 7 -26.37 1.01 -19.22
C VAL A 7 -27.26 0.57 -18.06
N SER A 8 -27.21 1.31 -16.96
CA SER A 8 -27.92 1.00 -15.71
C SER A 8 -29.38 0.58 -15.90
N GLN A 9 -30.18 1.32 -16.68
CA GLN A 9 -31.57 0.94 -17.00
C GLN A 9 -31.66 -0.40 -17.74
N ASP A 10 -30.74 -0.72 -18.64
CA ASP A 10 -30.74 -1.95 -19.44
C ASP A 10 -30.37 -3.15 -18.60
N LEU A 11 -29.37 -2.98 -17.72
CA LEU A 11 -28.95 -4.00 -16.78
C LEU A 11 -30.08 -4.38 -15.83
N ARG A 12 -30.82 -3.39 -15.30
CA ARG A 12 -32.05 -3.64 -14.53
C ARG A 12 -33.08 -4.42 -15.35
N ARG A 13 -33.32 -4.05 -16.61
CA ARG A 13 -34.22 -4.79 -17.52
C ARG A 13 -33.76 -6.24 -17.75
N ARG A 14 -32.46 -6.50 -17.91
CA ARG A 14 -31.91 -7.86 -18.05
C ARG A 14 -32.20 -8.71 -16.80
N VAL A 15 -32.07 -8.13 -15.62
CA VAL A 15 -32.39 -8.81 -14.35
C VAL A 15 -33.89 -9.09 -14.22
N LEU A 16 -34.74 -8.10 -14.50
CA LEU A 16 -36.19 -8.22 -14.39
C LEU A 16 -36.77 -9.26 -15.33
N LYS A 17 -36.23 -9.35 -16.56
CA LYS A 17 -36.60 -10.37 -17.56
C LYS A 17 -36.03 -11.77 -17.23
N GLY A 18 -35.26 -11.91 -16.15
CA GLY A 18 -34.67 -13.18 -15.74
C GLY A 18 -33.52 -13.65 -16.63
N HIS A 19 -32.89 -12.73 -17.37
CA HIS A 19 -31.66 -13.01 -18.13
C HIS A 19 -30.43 -13.00 -17.23
N ILE A 20 -30.48 -12.22 -16.14
CA ILE A 20 -29.49 -12.25 -15.07
C ILE A 20 -30.22 -12.60 -13.79
N ASP A 21 -29.81 -13.70 -13.18
CA ASP A 21 -30.30 -14.08 -11.86
C ASP A 21 -29.47 -13.37 -10.80
N VAL A 22 -30.14 -12.67 -9.90
CA VAL A 22 -29.53 -11.99 -8.74
C VAL A 22 -30.25 -12.52 -7.50
N PRO A 23 -29.57 -13.31 -6.65
CA PRO A 23 -30.17 -13.84 -5.45
C PRO A 23 -30.72 -12.73 -4.54
N GLN A 24 -31.78 -13.05 -3.79
CA GLN A 24 -32.41 -12.17 -2.79
C GLN A 24 -33.06 -10.87 -3.32
N ARG A 25 -33.11 -10.64 -4.64
CA ARG A 25 -33.84 -9.51 -5.24
C ARG A 25 -35.35 -9.61 -5.01
N ASN A 26 -36.04 -8.48 -4.99
CA ASN A 26 -37.49 -8.43 -4.91
C ASN A 26 -38.12 -8.74 -6.28
N LEU A 27 -38.60 -9.97 -6.43
CA LEU A 27 -39.24 -10.47 -7.66
C LEU A 27 -40.60 -9.83 -7.98
N ALA A 28 -41.20 -9.10 -7.03
CA ALA A 28 -42.52 -8.48 -7.21
C ALA A 28 -42.47 -7.07 -7.84
N LEU A 29 -41.28 -6.48 -8.00
CA LEU A 29 -41.13 -5.15 -8.57
C LEU A 29 -41.31 -5.17 -10.09
N LYS A 30 -42.11 -4.24 -10.60
CA LYS A 30 -42.29 -3.98 -12.03
C LYS A 30 -41.09 -3.19 -12.58
N GLU A 31 -40.93 -3.16 -13.92
CA GLU A 31 -39.81 -2.50 -14.60
C GLU A 31 -39.60 -1.03 -14.18
N ASP A 32 -40.68 -0.29 -13.94
CA ASP A 32 -40.71 1.10 -13.52
C ASP A 32 -40.31 1.34 -12.05
N LEU A 33 -40.22 0.28 -11.23
CA LEU A 33 -39.89 0.34 -9.80
C LEU A 33 -38.60 -0.40 -9.43
N ALA A 34 -37.82 -0.86 -10.41
CA ALA A 34 -36.59 -1.63 -10.17
C ALA A 34 -35.52 -0.88 -9.35
N PHE A 35 -35.52 0.45 -9.40
CA PHE A 35 -34.67 1.32 -8.56
C PHE A 35 -34.97 1.21 -7.06
N ALA A 36 -36.16 0.72 -6.70
CA ALA A 36 -36.57 0.53 -5.30
C ALA A 36 -36.04 -0.77 -4.69
N ASP A 37 -35.38 -1.64 -5.48
CA ASP A 37 -34.69 -2.83 -4.97
C ASP A 37 -33.28 -2.46 -4.49
N PRO A 38 -33.03 -2.38 -3.16
CA PRO A 38 -31.73 -1.97 -2.65
C PRO A 38 -30.61 -2.99 -2.96
N VAL A 39 -30.94 -4.28 -3.11
CA VAL A 39 -29.96 -5.32 -3.43
C VAL A 39 -29.49 -5.12 -4.86
N LEU A 40 -30.43 -5.02 -5.81
CA LEU A 40 -30.12 -4.79 -7.22
C LEU A 40 -29.39 -3.45 -7.42
N GLU A 41 -29.89 -2.38 -6.80
CA GLU A 41 -29.33 -1.04 -6.99
C GLU A 41 -27.90 -0.90 -6.44
N SER A 42 -27.55 -1.70 -5.44
CA SER A 42 -26.19 -1.72 -4.88
C SER A 42 -25.14 -2.31 -5.84
N ILE A 43 -25.56 -3.18 -6.77
CA ILE A 43 -24.66 -3.87 -7.70
C ILE A 43 -24.70 -3.28 -9.13
N VAL A 44 -25.78 -2.60 -9.52
CA VAL A 44 -25.87 -1.92 -10.83
C VAL A 44 -25.02 -0.64 -10.81
N GLN A 45 -24.03 -0.57 -11.69
CA GLN A 45 -23.23 0.63 -11.95
C GLN A 45 -23.74 1.32 -13.24
N PRO A 46 -23.23 2.52 -13.59
CA PRO A 46 -23.65 3.24 -14.80
C PRO A 46 -23.58 2.40 -16.09
N SER A 47 -22.52 1.60 -16.27
CA SER A 47 -22.32 0.78 -17.47
C SER A 47 -21.74 -0.61 -17.19
N SER A 48 -21.92 -1.11 -15.96
CA SER A 48 -21.46 -2.44 -15.54
C SER A 48 -22.31 -2.98 -14.39
N LEU A 49 -22.19 -4.29 -14.13
CA LEU A 49 -22.84 -4.98 -13.03
C LEU A 49 -21.78 -5.59 -12.12
N ASP A 50 -21.76 -5.23 -10.85
CA ASP A 50 -20.88 -5.86 -9.86
C ASP A 50 -21.23 -7.34 -9.66
N LEU A 51 -20.19 -8.18 -9.60
CA LEU A 51 -20.29 -9.61 -9.33
C LEU A 51 -19.91 -9.87 -7.87
N THR A 52 -20.87 -10.38 -7.10
CA THR A 52 -20.71 -10.66 -5.67
C THR A 52 -20.40 -12.13 -5.44
N ILE A 53 -19.45 -12.42 -4.55
CA ILE A 53 -19.05 -13.81 -4.26
C ILE A 53 -20.04 -14.50 -3.32
N GLY A 54 -20.14 -15.81 -3.44
CA GLY A 54 -20.96 -16.67 -2.57
C GLY A 54 -20.33 -16.89 -1.19
N ASP A 55 -20.73 -17.97 -0.53
CA ASP A 55 -20.34 -18.34 0.83
C ASP A 55 -19.27 -19.43 0.90
N GLU A 56 -18.82 -19.96 -0.24
CA GLU A 56 -17.80 -21.00 -0.32
C GLU A 56 -16.54 -20.53 -1.05
N VAL A 57 -15.38 -21.10 -0.68
CA VAL A 57 -14.11 -20.92 -1.38
C VAL A 57 -13.39 -22.26 -1.54
N PHE A 58 -12.75 -22.44 -2.70
CA PHE A 58 -11.87 -23.56 -2.97
C PHE A 58 -10.42 -23.08 -3.00
N VAL A 59 -9.60 -23.61 -2.11
CA VAL A 59 -8.15 -23.39 -2.10
C VAL A 59 -7.52 -24.36 -3.10
N LEU A 60 -6.79 -23.80 -4.06
CA LEU A 60 -6.18 -24.55 -5.15
C LEU A 60 -4.66 -24.62 -4.98
N ASP A 61 -4.11 -25.83 -5.09
CA ASP A 61 -2.67 -26.04 -5.26
C ASP A 61 -2.31 -25.92 -6.74
N LEU A 62 -1.63 -24.82 -7.10
CA LEU A 62 -1.28 -24.48 -8.48
C LEU A 62 0.15 -24.84 -8.88
N GLU A 63 1.03 -25.21 -7.94
CA GLU A 63 2.49 -25.29 -8.18
C GLU A 63 2.89 -26.29 -9.29
N HIS A 64 2.04 -27.28 -9.58
CA HIS A 64 2.35 -28.34 -10.54
C HIS A 64 1.47 -28.38 -11.80
N GLN A 65 0.29 -27.76 -11.78
CA GLN A 65 -0.70 -27.89 -12.87
C GLN A 65 -1.29 -26.55 -13.32
N GLY A 66 -1.03 -25.45 -12.60
CA GLY A 66 -1.66 -24.16 -12.86
C GLY A 66 -3.19 -24.20 -12.74
N LEU A 67 -3.84 -23.11 -13.13
CA LEU A 67 -5.30 -23.03 -13.18
C LEU A 67 -5.82 -23.79 -14.42
N PHE A 68 -6.83 -24.64 -14.23
CA PHE A 68 -7.48 -25.33 -15.34
C PHE A 68 -8.14 -24.34 -16.31
N ARG A 69 -8.17 -24.69 -17.60
CA ARG A 69 -8.81 -23.85 -18.62
C ARG A 69 -10.34 -23.99 -18.62
N PRO A 70 -11.08 -22.89 -18.86
CA PRO A 70 -12.50 -22.92 -19.20
C PRO A 70 -12.76 -23.78 -20.44
N SER A 71 -14.00 -24.23 -20.62
CA SER A 71 -14.39 -25.10 -21.74
C SER A 71 -15.83 -24.83 -22.18
N ALA A 72 -16.09 -24.84 -23.49
CA ALA A 72 -17.45 -24.77 -24.05
C ALA A 72 -18.31 -25.99 -23.70
N ASN A 73 -17.70 -27.13 -23.38
CA ASN A 73 -18.39 -28.42 -23.31
C ASN A 73 -18.71 -28.88 -21.88
N THR A 74 -18.25 -28.17 -20.86
CA THR A 74 -18.44 -28.57 -19.46
C THR A 74 -18.55 -27.36 -18.53
N THR A 75 -18.90 -27.63 -17.27
CA THR A 75 -19.01 -26.62 -16.23
C THR A 75 -17.67 -26.41 -15.52
N VAL A 76 -17.45 -25.22 -14.98
CA VAL A 76 -16.29 -24.88 -14.15
C VAL A 76 -16.18 -25.84 -12.97
N TYR A 77 -17.33 -26.15 -12.34
CA TYR A 77 -17.35 -27.10 -11.22
C TYR A 77 -16.89 -28.50 -11.64
N ARG A 78 -17.29 -29.01 -12.82
CA ARG A 78 -16.80 -30.31 -13.30
C ARG A 78 -15.29 -30.30 -13.56
N ARG A 79 -14.75 -29.23 -14.15
CA ARG A 79 -13.29 -29.05 -14.32
C ARG A 79 -12.57 -29.05 -12.99
N LEU A 80 -13.12 -28.36 -11.99
CA LEU A 80 -12.60 -28.38 -10.63
C LEU A 80 -12.58 -29.80 -10.07
N LEU A 81 -13.65 -30.60 -10.27
CA LEU A 81 -13.71 -31.97 -9.77
C LEU A 81 -12.66 -32.93 -10.38
N GLU A 82 -12.11 -32.62 -11.57
CA GLU A 82 -11.01 -33.37 -12.19
C GLU A 82 -9.71 -33.25 -11.39
N LEU A 83 -9.54 -32.18 -10.60
CA LEU A 83 -8.40 -32.04 -9.70
C LEU A 83 -8.51 -33.03 -8.53
N PRO A 84 -7.40 -33.65 -8.09
CA PRO A 84 -7.37 -34.47 -6.89
C PRO A 84 -7.92 -33.70 -5.68
N ARG A 85 -8.67 -34.37 -4.79
CA ARG A 85 -9.30 -33.72 -3.63
C ARG A 85 -8.30 -32.96 -2.75
N SER A 86 -7.07 -33.45 -2.62
CA SER A 86 -5.97 -32.78 -1.90
C SER A 86 -5.57 -31.43 -2.49
N LYS A 87 -5.91 -31.16 -3.76
CA LYS A 87 -5.59 -29.93 -4.49
C LYS A 87 -6.76 -28.96 -4.63
N ARG A 88 -7.91 -29.27 -4.02
CA ARG A 88 -9.15 -28.47 -4.09
C ARG A 88 -9.93 -28.49 -2.78
N MET A 89 -9.32 -27.98 -1.73
CA MET A 89 -9.94 -27.96 -0.41
C MET A 89 -11.03 -26.90 -0.36
N ARG A 90 -12.21 -27.28 0.13
CA ARG A 90 -13.38 -26.39 0.23
C ARG A 90 -13.54 -25.86 1.64
N TYR A 91 -13.79 -24.57 1.78
CA TYR A 91 -14.03 -23.88 3.05
C TYR A 91 -15.23 -22.93 2.94
N SER A 92 -15.79 -22.57 4.09
CA SER A 92 -16.80 -21.51 4.20
C SER A 92 -16.11 -20.14 4.30
N LEU A 93 -16.78 -19.12 3.76
CA LEU A 93 -16.44 -17.72 3.88
C LEU A 93 -17.16 -17.03 5.06
N GLU A 94 -18.05 -17.73 5.76
CA GLU A 94 -18.74 -17.21 6.95
C GLU A 94 -17.73 -16.74 8.01
N GLY A 95 -17.98 -15.58 8.61
CA GLY A 95 -17.06 -14.98 9.58
C GLY A 95 -15.79 -14.34 8.97
N GLY A 96 -15.52 -14.59 7.69
CA GLY A 96 -14.36 -14.10 6.96
C GLY A 96 -13.29 -15.19 6.80
N PHE A 97 -12.74 -15.30 5.60
CA PHE A 97 -11.70 -16.26 5.26
C PHE A 97 -10.46 -15.54 4.76
N GLU A 98 -9.31 -15.88 5.34
CA GLU A 98 -8.03 -15.31 4.94
C GLU A 98 -7.47 -16.00 3.68
N ILE A 99 -7.22 -15.22 2.63
CA ILE A 99 -6.54 -15.63 1.43
C ILE A 99 -5.11 -15.08 1.44
N LYS A 100 -4.14 -15.99 1.38
CA LYS A 100 -2.70 -15.72 1.41
C LYS A 100 -2.14 -15.33 0.05
N ARG A 101 -1.13 -14.47 0.05
CA ARG A 101 -0.38 -14.06 -1.15
C ARG A 101 0.18 -15.23 -1.92
N ASN A 102 0.15 -15.14 -3.25
CA ASN A 102 0.67 -16.13 -4.19
C ASN A 102 -0.04 -17.50 -4.17
N PHE A 103 -1.13 -17.65 -3.41
CA PHE A 103 -2.01 -18.82 -3.49
C PHE A 103 -3.21 -18.57 -4.41
N GLY A 104 -3.73 -19.64 -5.00
CA GLY A 104 -4.89 -19.60 -5.89
C GLY A 104 -6.18 -20.00 -5.18
N TYR A 105 -7.24 -19.22 -5.40
CA TYR A 105 -8.57 -19.48 -4.83
C TYR A 105 -9.61 -19.44 -5.93
N LEU A 106 -10.63 -20.29 -5.84
CA LEU A 106 -11.78 -20.26 -6.73
C LEU A 106 -13.04 -20.09 -5.89
N VAL A 107 -13.82 -19.05 -6.18
CA VAL A 107 -15.07 -18.73 -5.47
C VAL A 107 -16.25 -18.74 -6.44
N PRO A 108 -17.39 -19.36 -6.09
CA PRO A 108 -18.63 -19.17 -6.82
C PRO A 108 -19.07 -17.70 -6.75
N VAL A 109 -19.61 -17.19 -7.84
CA VAL A 109 -20.32 -15.90 -7.88
C VAL A 109 -21.81 -16.17 -7.69
N GLN A 110 -22.49 -15.26 -7.01
CA GLN A 110 -23.92 -15.38 -6.70
C GLN A 110 -24.80 -15.20 -7.94
N GLN A 111 -24.41 -14.28 -8.82
CA GLN A 111 -25.15 -14.03 -10.05
C GLN A 111 -24.96 -15.17 -11.04
N LYS A 112 -26.05 -15.49 -11.75
CA LYS A 112 -26.03 -16.40 -12.91
C LYS A 112 -26.51 -15.65 -14.13
N LEU A 113 -26.04 -16.03 -15.31
CA LEU A 113 -26.43 -15.34 -16.53
C LEU A 113 -26.88 -16.26 -17.64
N LYS A 114 -27.83 -15.78 -18.42
CA LYS A 114 -28.21 -16.30 -19.71
C LYS A 114 -27.62 -15.37 -20.76
N VAL A 115 -26.75 -15.91 -21.60
CA VAL A 115 -26.17 -15.19 -22.73
C VAL A 115 -27.22 -15.11 -23.84
N LEU A 116 -27.55 -13.91 -24.30
CA LEU A 116 -28.46 -13.70 -25.42
C LEU A 116 -27.67 -13.66 -26.74
N PRO A 117 -28.35 -13.86 -27.90
CA PRO A 117 -27.72 -13.63 -29.19
C PRO A 117 -27.16 -12.22 -29.28
N GLU A 118 -25.97 -12.08 -29.89
CA GLU A 118 -25.22 -10.82 -30.04
C GLU A 118 -24.70 -10.21 -28.72
N ASP A 119 -24.82 -10.89 -27.58
CA ASP A 119 -24.15 -10.46 -26.34
C ASP A 119 -22.65 -10.75 -26.40
N HIS A 120 -21.86 -9.71 -26.17
CA HIS A 120 -20.44 -9.75 -25.89
C HIS A 120 -20.20 -9.19 -24.50
N MET A 121 -19.86 -10.04 -23.54
CA MET A 121 -19.67 -9.62 -22.15
C MET A 121 -18.19 -9.65 -21.79
N ARG A 122 -17.76 -8.62 -21.06
CA ARG A 122 -16.38 -8.47 -20.59
C ARG A 122 -16.36 -8.33 -19.08
N TYR A 123 -15.38 -8.94 -18.45
CA TYR A 123 -15.11 -8.85 -17.03
C TYR A 123 -13.94 -7.92 -16.77
N SER A 124 -14.05 -7.17 -15.68
CA SER A 124 -12.92 -6.48 -15.10
C SER A 124 -12.99 -6.54 -13.56
N PRO A 125 -11.86 -6.66 -12.85
CA PRO A 125 -11.80 -6.37 -11.43
C PRO A 125 -12.35 -4.98 -11.12
N LYS A 126 -12.96 -4.82 -9.94
CA LYS A 126 -13.29 -3.48 -9.47
C LYS A 126 -12.01 -2.71 -9.16
N SER A 127 -12.07 -1.39 -9.29
CA SER A 127 -10.92 -0.52 -9.02
C SER A 127 -10.43 -0.59 -7.55
N SER A 128 -11.28 -0.95 -6.58
CA SER A 128 -10.80 -1.29 -5.22
C SER A 128 -9.99 -2.59 -5.18
N THR A 129 -10.44 -3.61 -5.90
CA THR A 129 -9.78 -4.93 -5.99
C THR A 129 -8.41 -4.83 -6.64
N GLY A 130 -8.30 -4.00 -7.69
CA GLY A 130 -7.00 -3.67 -8.32
C GLY A 130 -6.05 -3.00 -7.33
N ARG A 131 -6.51 -1.96 -6.62
CA ARG A 131 -5.72 -1.24 -5.60
C ARG A 131 -5.33 -2.08 -4.37
N ASP A 132 -6.06 -3.17 -4.11
CA ASP A 132 -5.73 -4.17 -3.09
C ASP A 132 -4.74 -5.24 -3.64
N PHE A 133 -4.31 -5.11 -4.90
CA PHE A 133 -3.49 -6.06 -5.65
C PHE A 133 -4.03 -7.50 -5.61
N LEU A 134 -5.36 -7.62 -5.69
CA LEU A 134 -6.04 -8.90 -5.83
C LEU A 134 -6.28 -9.17 -7.32
N HIS A 135 -5.37 -9.93 -7.93
CA HIS A 135 -5.60 -10.39 -9.29
C HIS A 135 -6.80 -11.34 -9.32
N SER A 136 -7.70 -11.13 -10.29
CA SER A 136 -8.88 -11.96 -10.45
C SER A 136 -9.22 -12.22 -11.91
N ARG A 137 -9.81 -13.39 -12.16
CA ARG A 137 -10.31 -13.79 -13.48
C ARG A 137 -11.69 -14.38 -13.37
N LEU A 138 -12.57 -14.04 -14.30
CA LEU A 138 -13.87 -14.66 -14.43
C LEU A 138 -13.76 -15.97 -15.24
N LEU A 139 -14.38 -17.02 -14.69
CA LEU A 139 -14.67 -18.26 -15.37
C LEU A 139 -16.20 -18.42 -15.44
N THR A 140 -16.68 -18.94 -16.55
CA THR A 140 -18.11 -19.12 -16.81
C THR A 140 -18.34 -20.51 -17.36
N ASP A 141 -19.40 -21.17 -16.91
CA ASP A 141 -19.82 -22.45 -17.46
C ASP A 141 -20.02 -22.37 -18.98
N PHE A 142 -19.55 -23.39 -19.71
CA PHE A 142 -19.70 -23.48 -21.17
C PHE A 142 -19.07 -22.30 -21.93
N THR A 143 -17.96 -21.76 -21.44
CA THR A 143 -17.18 -20.69 -22.10
C THR A 143 -15.70 -21.09 -22.16
N GLU A 144 -15.00 -20.79 -23.26
CA GLU A 144 -13.59 -21.19 -23.48
C GLU A 144 -12.57 -20.13 -23.09
N SER A 145 -13.03 -18.90 -22.87
CA SER A 145 -12.22 -17.74 -22.50
C SER A 145 -12.33 -17.40 -21.02
N PHE A 146 -11.23 -16.91 -20.44
CA PHE A 146 -11.30 -16.11 -19.22
C PHE A 146 -11.82 -14.71 -19.56
N ASN A 147 -12.51 -14.08 -18.61
CA ASN A 147 -12.92 -12.68 -18.63
C ASN A 147 -13.83 -12.24 -19.79
N GLN A 148 -14.14 -13.10 -20.74
CA GLN A 148 -15.01 -12.81 -21.87
C GLN A 148 -16.06 -13.90 -21.99
N ILE A 149 -17.29 -13.49 -22.27
CA ILE A 149 -18.42 -14.38 -22.48
C ILE A 149 -19.12 -13.93 -23.75
N ASN A 150 -19.09 -14.78 -24.77
CA ASN A 150 -19.76 -14.55 -26.03
C ASN A 150 -20.88 -15.57 -26.21
N ASP A 151 -21.87 -15.24 -27.04
CA ASP A 151 -22.85 -16.23 -27.47
C ASP A 151 -22.16 -17.41 -28.19
N ASN A 152 -22.58 -18.61 -27.83
CA ASN A 152 -22.15 -19.87 -28.45
C ASN A 152 -23.33 -20.83 -28.65
N GLY A 153 -24.57 -20.30 -28.68
CA GLY A 153 -25.79 -21.06 -28.86
C GLY A 153 -26.29 -21.81 -27.61
N GLN A 154 -25.53 -21.83 -26.51
CA GLN A 154 -25.95 -22.47 -25.27
C GLN A 154 -27.04 -21.65 -24.57
N LYS A 155 -28.24 -22.24 -24.46
CA LYS A 155 -29.45 -21.57 -23.91
C LYS A 155 -29.60 -21.67 -22.39
N LYS A 156 -28.77 -22.48 -21.72
CA LYS A 156 -28.83 -22.68 -20.27
C LYS A 156 -28.30 -21.46 -19.52
N MET A 157 -28.86 -21.23 -18.33
CA MET A 157 -28.26 -20.34 -17.36
C MET A 157 -26.87 -20.86 -16.98
N ARG A 158 -25.90 -19.97 -16.88
CA ARG A 158 -24.48 -20.28 -16.63
C ARG A 158 -24.10 -19.82 -15.23
N ASP A 159 -23.45 -20.70 -14.48
CA ASP A 159 -22.79 -20.33 -13.24
C ASP A 159 -21.49 -19.57 -13.54
N LEU A 160 -21.19 -18.61 -12.66
CA LEU A 160 -20.03 -17.74 -12.72
C LEU A 160 -19.11 -18.02 -11.55
N TRP A 161 -17.81 -17.88 -11.78
CA TRP A 161 -16.78 -18.16 -10.78
C TRP A 161 -15.66 -17.14 -10.90
N LEU A 162 -15.12 -16.67 -9.77
CA LEU A 162 -13.89 -15.87 -9.77
C LEU A 162 -12.72 -16.74 -9.31
N PHE A 163 -11.70 -16.79 -10.14
CA PHE A 163 -10.37 -17.13 -9.67
C PHE A 163 -9.75 -15.88 -9.02
N LEU A 164 -9.19 -16.03 -7.83
CA LEU A 164 -8.58 -14.98 -7.03
C LEU A 164 -7.13 -15.36 -6.69
N ASN A 165 -6.22 -14.39 -6.79
CA ASN A 165 -4.83 -14.55 -6.45
C ASN A 165 -4.29 -13.24 -5.85
N PRO A 166 -4.16 -13.15 -4.51
CA PRO A 166 -3.57 -11.97 -3.87
C PRO A 166 -2.08 -11.88 -4.21
N LEU A 167 -1.62 -10.70 -4.61
CA LEU A 167 -0.24 -10.49 -5.03
C LEU A 167 0.58 -9.78 -3.94
N ALA A 168 0.10 -8.62 -3.48
CA ALA A 168 0.88 -7.77 -2.57
C ALA A 168 0.57 -7.99 -1.08
N PHE A 169 -0.68 -8.30 -0.73
CA PHE A 169 -1.17 -8.41 0.64
C PHE A 169 -1.90 -9.73 0.89
N ASP A 170 -1.80 -10.26 2.11
CA ASP A 170 -2.77 -11.25 2.59
C ASP A 170 -4.11 -10.52 2.80
N LEU A 171 -5.24 -11.13 2.44
CA LEU A 171 -6.55 -10.48 2.44
C LEU A 171 -7.58 -11.33 3.17
N ILE A 172 -8.59 -10.71 3.77
CA ILE A 172 -9.78 -11.42 4.29
C ILE A 172 -10.97 -11.12 3.40
N ILE A 173 -11.60 -12.16 2.87
CA ILE A 173 -12.82 -12.09 2.06
C ILE A 173 -14.01 -12.68 2.83
N GLY A 174 -15.22 -12.28 2.47
CA GLY A 174 -16.46 -12.83 3.00
C GLY A 174 -17.56 -12.82 1.95
N PRO A 175 -18.73 -13.42 2.24
CA PRO A 175 -19.84 -13.47 1.31
C PRO A 175 -20.28 -12.07 0.87
N GLU A 176 -20.92 -11.99 -0.29
CA GLU A 176 -21.52 -10.78 -0.85
C GLU A 176 -20.53 -9.67 -1.25
N LEU A 177 -19.22 -9.87 -1.08
CA LEU A 177 -18.23 -8.93 -1.58
C LEU A 177 -18.26 -8.85 -3.11
N GLY A 178 -18.52 -7.64 -3.63
CA GLY A 178 -18.27 -7.30 -5.02
C GLY A 178 -16.78 -7.16 -5.29
N LEU A 179 -16.16 -8.14 -5.96
CA LEU A 179 -14.73 -8.14 -6.28
C LEU A 179 -14.44 -7.81 -7.76
N GLY A 180 -15.40 -8.11 -8.63
CA GLY A 180 -15.30 -7.78 -10.05
C GLY A 180 -16.62 -7.28 -10.59
N GLN A 181 -16.63 -6.99 -11.88
CA GLN A 181 -17.77 -6.38 -12.56
C GLN A 181 -17.84 -6.86 -14.01
N LEU A 182 -19.05 -6.93 -14.54
CA LEU A 182 -19.36 -7.39 -15.89
C LEU A 182 -19.96 -6.24 -16.70
N ARG A 183 -19.41 -5.98 -17.88
CA ARG A 183 -19.99 -5.09 -18.89
C ARG A 183 -20.59 -5.94 -20.00
N ILE A 184 -21.80 -5.60 -20.43
CA ILE A 184 -22.49 -6.29 -21.53
C ILE A 184 -22.54 -5.34 -22.72
N ILE A 185 -22.07 -5.81 -23.87
CA ILE A 185 -22.09 -5.12 -25.15
C ILE A 185 -23.07 -5.88 -26.03
N GLU A 186 -24.06 -5.19 -26.58
CA GLU A 186 -25.02 -5.78 -27.52
C GLU A 186 -24.63 -5.39 -28.94
N GLY A 187 -24.38 -6.37 -29.81
CA GLY A 187 -23.99 -6.17 -31.20
C GLY A 187 -22.49 -5.99 -31.44
N LEU A 188 -22.11 -5.83 -32.71
CA LEU A 188 -20.72 -5.72 -33.17
C LEU A 188 -20.29 -4.25 -33.34
N ASN A 189 -18.97 -3.99 -33.27
CA ASN A 189 -18.38 -2.67 -33.51
C ASN A 189 -18.86 -1.57 -32.53
N ALA A 190 -19.02 -1.92 -31.24
CA ALA A 190 -19.40 -0.94 -30.21
C ALA A 190 -18.24 -0.01 -29.80
N ALA A 191 -17.00 -0.43 -30.06
CA ALA A 191 -15.81 0.39 -29.82
C ALA A 191 -15.67 1.45 -30.90
N LEU A 192 -15.33 2.68 -30.51
CA LEU A 192 -15.04 3.75 -31.45
C LEU A 192 -13.76 3.44 -32.22
N SER A 193 -13.79 3.61 -33.53
CA SER A 193 -12.60 3.62 -34.38
C SER A 193 -11.71 4.83 -34.06
N GLN A 194 -10.46 4.79 -34.52
CA GLN A 194 -9.54 5.92 -34.41
C GLN A 194 -10.13 7.21 -35.01
N THR A 195 -10.85 7.11 -36.13
CA THR A 195 -11.46 8.27 -36.80
C THR A 195 -12.62 8.84 -35.96
N GLU A 196 -13.46 7.98 -35.40
CA GLU A 196 -14.55 8.39 -34.51
C GLU A 196 -14.00 9.02 -33.22
N CYS A 197 -12.94 8.45 -32.64
CA CYS A 197 -12.26 9.05 -31.49
C CYS A 197 -11.74 10.45 -31.82
N CYS A 198 -11.02 10.63 -32.94
CA CYS A 198 -10.52 11.94 -33.35
C CYS A 198 -11.66 12.97 -33.52
N ALA A 199 -12.78 12.57 -34.14
CA ALA A 199 -13.94 13.45 -34.31
C ALA A 199 -14.60 13.83 -32.97
N GLU A 200 -14.69 12.87 -32.05
CA GLU A 200 -15.25 13.08 -30.72
C GLU A 200 -14.40 14.07 -29.92
N PHE A 201 -13.08 13.88 -29.84
CA PHE A 201 -12.18 14.77 -29.10
C PHE A 201 -12.05 16.16 -29.71
N ALA A 202 -12.19 16.30 -31.03
CA ALA A 202 -12.22 17.60 -31.70
C ALA A 202 -13.45 18.43 -31.30
N THR A 203 -14.56 17.76 -30.94
CA THR A 203 -15.80 18.41 -30.52
C THR A 203 -15.86 18.59 -29.00
N ASN A 204 -15.43 17.57 -28.25
CA ASN A 204 -15.55 17.48 -26.80
C ASN A 204 -14.16 17.20 -26.17
N PRO A 205 -13.40 18.22 -25.75
CA PRO A 205 -12.09 18.02 -25.11
C PRO A 205 -12.23 17.63 -23.63
N TYR A 206 -12.50 16.35 -23.38
CA TYR A 206 -12.69 15.80 -22.03
C TYR A 206 -11.43 15.14 -21.42
N LEU A 207 -10.28 15.24 -22.09
CA LEU A 207 -8.98 14.82 -21.56
C LEU A 207 -8.08 16.05 -21.49
N LYS A 208 -7.49 16.31 -20.33
CA LYS A 208 -6.70 17.52 -20.05
C LYS A 208 -5.41 17.16 -19.33
N LEU A 209 -4.38 17.99 -19.49
CA LEU A 209 -3.19 17.94 -18.62
C LEU A 209 -3.29 19.01 -17.54
N PHE A 210 -2.87 18.69 -16.32
CA PHE A 210 -2.74 19.67 -15.27
C PHE A 210 -1.71 20.74 -15.66
N HIS A 211 -2.04 22.02 -15.41
CA HIS A 211 -1.15 23.18 -15.62
C HIS A 211 -0.71 23.44 -17.06
N ARG A 212 -1.39 22.87 -18.06
CA ARG A 212 -1.17 23.19 -19.47
C ARG A 212 -2.49 23.46 -20.17
N GLU A 213 -2.61 24.65 -20.76
CA GLU A 213 -3.69 24.91 -21.70
C GLU A 213 -3.39 24.24 -23.04
N GLY A 214 -4.37 23.51 -23.58
CA GLY A 214 -4.23 22.73 -24.80
C GLY A 214 -3.50 21.41 -24.56
N TYR A 215 -4.24 20.31 -24.70
CA TYR A 215 -3.69 18.96 -24.80
C TYR A 215 -4.42 18.25 -25.93
N GLU A 216 -3.66 17.76 -26.90
CA GLU A 216 -4.17 16.90 -27.96
C GLU A 216 -3.81 15.45 -27.61
N PRO A 217 -4.80 14.57 -27.39
CA PRO A 217 -4.53 13.16 -27.14
C PRO A 217 -3.82 12.51 -28.32
N THR A 218 -2.88 11.62 -28.03
CA THR A 218 -2.39 10.68 -29.04
C THR A 218 -3.41 9.56 -29.20
N ILE A 219 -4.08 9.51 -30.35
CA ILE A 219 -5.10 8.51 -30.67
C ILE A 219 -4.53 7.54 -31.71
N THR A 220 -4.47 6.26 -31.39
CA THR A 220 -3.99 5.18 -32.27
C THR A 220 -5.13 4.18 -32.57
N PRO A 221 -4.95 3.22 -33.48
CA PRO A 221 -5.92 2.15 -33.69
C PRO A 221 -6.23 1.32 -32.44
N GLU A 222 -5.32 1.30 -31.47
CA GLU A 222 -5.46 0.62 -30.18
C GLU A 222 -6.21 1.46 -29.12
N GLY A 223 -6.52 2.73 -29.41
CA GLY A 223 -7.26 3.63 -28.52
C GLY A 223 -6.50 4.92 -28.20
N VAL A 224 -6.98 5.63 -27.18
CA VAL A 224 -6.37 6.88 -26.69
C VAL A 224 -5.23 6.54 -25.76
N GLN A 225 -4.00 6.97 -26.08
CA GLN A 225 -2.85 6.72 -25.23
C GLN A 225 -2.90 7.55 -23.96
N LEU A 226 -2.53 6.92 -22.85
CA LEU A 226 -2.44 7.54 -21.54
C LEU A 226 -1.01 7.40 -21.01
N SER A 227 -0.54 8.43 -20.33
CA SER A 227 0.84 8.55 -19.89
C SER A 227 0.97 8.65 -18.37
N LEU A 228 2.19 8.45 -17.86
CA LEU A 228 2.48 8.40 -16.44
C LEU A 228 2.78 9.78 -15.83
N ASP A 229 2.12 10.11 -14.72
CA ASP A 229 2.46 11.28 -13.90
C ASP A 229 3.60 10.96 -12.94
N LEU A 230 4.79 11.53 -13.15
CA LEU A 230 5.89 11.52 -12.18
C LEU A 230 6.29 12.95 -11.77
N HIS A 231 5.36 13.91 -11.89
CA HIS A 231 5.46 15.21 -11.25
C HIS A 231 4.83 15.19 -9.86
N GLY A 232 3.63 14.62 -9.73
CA GLY A 232 2.90 14.57 -8.45
C GLY A 232 2.47 15.95 -7.94
N HIS A 233 2.26 16.93 -8.82
CA HIS A 233 1.86 18.29 -8.41
C HIS A 233 0.57 18.29 -7.58
N SER A 234 -0.36 17.39 -7.88
CA SER A 234 -1.64 17.24 -7.18
C SER A 234 -1.54 16.43 -5.87
N SER A 235 -0.37 15.88 -5.55
CA SER A 235 -0.15 14.93 -4.47
C SER A 235 1.10 15.25 -3.63
N ASN A 236 1.47 16.53 -3.48
CA ASN A 236 2.66 16.97 -2.74
C ASN A 236 3.96 16.25 -3.20
N ASN A 237 4.09 16.04 -4.51
CA ASN A 237 5.17 15.31 -5.20
C ASN A 237 5.18 13.78 -4.96
N VAL A 238 4.17 13.20 -4.32
CA VAL A 238 4.04 11.74 -4.21
C VAL A 238 3.59 11.18 -5.56
N VAL A 239 4.48 10.45 -6.23
CA VAL A 239 4.26 9.94 -7.59
C VAL A 239 3.85 8.47 -7.63
N ALA A 240 4.13 7.71 -6.58
CA ALA A 240 3.71 6.32 -6.46
C ALA A 240 3.52 5.90 -5.00
N LEU A 241 2.77 4.83 -4.80
CA LEU A 241 2.64 4.10 -3.54
C LEU A 241 3.06 2.65 -3.78
N ARG A 242 4.21 2.24 -3.24
CA ARG A 242 4.69 0.85 -3.32
C ARG A 242 4.03 0.02 -2.22
N ALA A 243 3.59 -1.19 -2.50
CA ALA A 243 3.03 -2.06 -1.46
C ALA A 243 4.14 -2.59 -0.54
N ARG A 244 3.92 -2.52 0.78
CA ARG A 244 4.80 -3.09 1.80
C ARG A 244 4.59 -4.59 1.96
N PRO A 245 5.64 -5.37 2.25
CA PRO A 245 5.50 -6.79 2.58
C PRO A 245 5.05 -6.98 4.03
N VAL A 246 3.84 -6.53 4.38
CA VAL A 246 3.29 -6.69 5.74
C VAL A 246 2.68 -8.08 5.97
N SER A 247 2.66 -8.52 7.23
CA SER A 247 2.02 -9.78 7.67
C SER A 247 0.57 -9.61 8.08
N THR A 248 0.14 -8.38 8.39
CA THR A 248 -1.25 -8.09 8.78
C THR A 248 -2.17 -8.16 7.56
N PRO A 249 -3.22 -9.00 7.57
CA PRO A 249 -4.13 -9.10 6.43
C PRO A 249 -5.10 -7.92 6.35
N ILE A 250 -5.45 -7.53 5.12
CA ILE A 250 -6.45 -6.47 4.86
C ILE A 250 -7.83 -7.11 4.72
N ASP A 251 -8.77 -6.72 5.60
CA ASP A 251 -10.15 -7.18 5.54
C ASP A 251 -10.95 -6.41 4.49
N LEU A 252 -11.26 -7.07 3.37
CA LEU A 252 -12.00 -6.50 2.25
C LEU A 252 -13.48 -6.23 2.57
N ARG A 253 -13.95 -6.58 3.76
CA ARG A 253 -15.29 -6.21 4.24
C ARG A 253 -15.30 -4.84 4.90
N LYS A 254 -14.15 -4.37 5.38
CA LYS A 254 -14.03 -3.07 6.06
C LYS A 254 -13.89 -1.91 5.07
N LYS A 255 -14.16 -0.69 5.55
CA LYS A 255 -13.93 0.58 4.85
C LYS A 255 -13.25 1.55 5.80
N GLY A 256 -12.25 2.29 5.34
CA GLY A 256 -11.56 3.30 6.15
C GLY A 256 -10.92 2.78 7.45
N ALA A 257 -10.54 1.51 7.51
CA ALA A 257 -10.11 0.83 8.73
C ALA A 257 -8.58 0.79 8.93
N TYR A 258 -7.83 1.17 7.91
CA TYR A 258 -6.37 1.04 7.87
C TYR A 258 -5.73 2.37 7.50
N ASP A 259 -4.61 2.72 8.14
CA ASP A 259 -3.77 3.82 7.69
C ASP A 259 -3.02 3.38 6.41
N PRO A 260 -3.11 4.13 5.29
CA PRO A 260 -2.31 3.85 4.10
C PRO A 260 -0.83 3.62 4.37
N LEU A 261 -0.21 4.41 5.25
CA LEU A 261 1.24 4.39 5.46
C LEU A 261 1.74 3.15 6.22
N ASP A 262 0.82 2.39 6.81
CA ASP A 262 1.13 1.08 7.39
C ASP A 262 1.29 -0.02 6.34
N PHE A 263 0.70 0.15 5.15
CA PHE A 263 0.67 -0.87 4.10
C PHE A 263 1.36 -0.41 2.82
N PHE A 264 1.53 0.88 2.67
CA PHE A 264 2.11 1.49 1.49
C PHE A 264 3.28 2.37 1.82
N ASP A 265 4.14 2.39 0.83
CA ASP A 265 5.38 3.08 0.79
C ASP A 265 5.27 4.28 -0.16
N PRO A 266 5.15 5.53 0.31
CA PRO A 266 5.12 6.67 -0.61
C PRO A 266 6.45 6.90 -1.30
N ILE A 267 6.39 7.26 -2.58
CA ILE A 267 7.56 7.55 -3.41
C ILE A 267 7.46 8.97 -3.94
N VAL A 268 8.53 9.74 -3.74
CA VAL A 268 8.73 11.07 -4.32
C VAL A 268 9.95 11.02 -5.24
N THR A 269 9.92 11.73 -6.35
CA THR A 269 11.07 11.82 -7.26
C THR A 269 11.34 13.27 -7.65
N LYS A 270 12.62 13.64 -7.77
CA LYS A 270 13.04 14.94 -8.30
C LYS A 270 13.38 14.87 -9.79
N ASP A 271 13.80 13.70 -10.24
CA ASP A 271 14.32 13.46 -11.58
C ASP A 271 13.21 13.05 -12.58
N ARG A 272 11.94 13.02 -12.13
CA ARG A 272 10.78 12.61 -12.93
C ARG A 272 10.93 11.22 -13.55
N ARG A 273 11.59 10.34 -12.79
CA ARG A 273 11.80 8.93 -13.09
C ARG A 273 11.63 8.10 -11.82
N ILE A 274 11.29 6.84 -12.01
CA ILE A 274 11.15 5.84 -10.96
C ILE A 274 11.61 4.49 -11.48
N VAL A 275 12.26 3.71 -10.63
CA VAL A 275 12.63 2.31 -10.95
C VAL A 275 11.62 1.39 -10.29
N ILE A 276 10.97 0.56 -11.10
CA ILE A 276 10.04 -0.48 -10.65
C ILE A 276 10.83 -1.76 -10.44
N GLU A 277 10.94 -2.15 -9.18
CA GLU A 277 11.62 -3.39 -8.78
C GLU A 277 10.82 -4.64 -9.16
N PRO A 278 11.48 -5.76 -9.52
CA PRO A 278 10.83 -7.05 -9.73
C PRO A 278 9.98 -7.49 -8.52
N LYS A 279 8.80 -8.07 -8.79
CA LYS A 279 7.89 -8.61 -7.76
C LYS A 279 7.42 -7.58 -6.71
N ARG A 280 7.55 -6.30 -7.00
CA ARG A 280 6.96 -5.21 -6.21
C ARG A 280 5.77 -4.62 -6.94
N HIS A 281 4.81 -4.12 -6.17
CA HIS A 281 3.54 -3.62 -6.68
C HIS A 281 3.38 -2.15 -6.36
N TYR A 282 2.97 -1.34 -7.33
CA TYR A 282 2.91 0.11 -7.22
C TYR A 282 1.54 0.62 -7.65
N LEU A 283 1.00 1.59 -6.91
CA LEU A 283 -0.10 2.42 -7.37
C LEU A 283 0.48 3.73 -7.91
N MET A 284 0.15 4.04 -9.16
CA MET A 284 0.63 5.24 -9.86
C MET A 284 -0.56 5.94 -10.52
N ALA A 285 -0.38 7.15 -11.06
CA ALA A 285 -1.47 7.90 -11.67
C ALA A 285 -1.19 8.29 -13.12
N SER A 286 -2.26 8.45 -13.89
CA SER A 286 -2.19 9.04 -15.22
C SER A 286 -1.78 10.51 -15.15
N HIS A 287 -0.98 10.95 -16.10
CA HIS A 287 -0.69 12.37 -16.29
C HIS A 287 -1.95 13.14 -16.71
N GLU A 288 -2.80 12.49 -17.49
CA GLU A 288 -4.04 13.05 -17.96
C GLU A 288 -5.12 13.03 -16.87
N PHE A 289 -5.89 14.11 -16.81
CA PHE A 289 -7.13 14.22 -16.08
C PHE A 289 -8.30 14.02 -17.06
N PHE A 290 -9.24 13.17 -16.67
CA PHE A 290 -10.31 12.71 -17.53
C PHE A 290 -11.68 13.11 -17.01
N MET A 291 -12.57 13.53 -17.91
CA MET A 291 -13.97 13.93 -17.65
C MET A 291 -14.91 13.13 -18.56
N MET A 292 -15.12 11.84 -18.28
CA MET A 292 -15.89 10.94 -19.13
C MET A 292 -17.29 11.50 -19.45
N PRO A 293 -17.64 11.75 -20.73
CA PRO A 293 -18.98 12.18 -21.08
C PRO A 293 -20.00 11.06 -20.83
N SER A 294 -21.29 11.42 -20.72
CA SER A 294 -22.33 10.46 -20.34
C SER A 294 -22.71 9.46 -21.44
N HIS A 295 -22.42 9.77 -22.71
CA HIS A 295 -22.72 8.91 -23.87
C HIS A 295 -21.57 7.94 -24.23
N LEU A 296 -20.51 7.92 -23.43
CA LEU A 296 -19.37 7.01 -23.63
C LEU A 296 -18.98 6.34 -22.31
N ASN A 297 -18.40 5.16 -22.47
CA ASN A 297 -17.67 4.44 -21.44
C ASN A 297 -16.34 3.98 -22.01
N ALA A 298 -15.42 3.53 -21.17
CA ALA A 298 -14.14 3.04 -21.65
C ALA A 298 -13.64 1.80 -20.92
N GLU A 299 -12.70 1.15 -21.57
CA GLU A 299 -11.87 0.10 -21.00
C GLU A 299 -10.40 0.45 -21.18
N LEU A 300 -9.63 0.36 -20.10
CA LEU A 300 -8.19 0.47 -20.10
C LEU A 300 -7.58 -0.86 -20.55
N ILE A 301 -6.71 -0.81 -21.55
CA ILE A 301 -5.95 -1.94 -22.06
C ILE A 301 -4.45 -1.65 -21.99
N GLU A 302 -3.64 -2.71 -21.87
CA GLU A 302 -2.19 -2.58 -21.78
C GLU A 302 -1.61 -1.95 -23.05
N HIS A 303 -0.64 -1.07 -22.89
CA HIS A 303 0.12 -0.54 -24.02
C HIS A 303 1.26 -1.49 -24.38
N SER A 304 1.19 -2.08 -25.58
CA SER A 304 2.05 -3.20 -25.99
C SER A 304 3.53 -2.85 -26.20
N GLN A 305 3.91 -1.57 -26.21
CA GLN A 305 5.27 -1.12 -26.57
C GLN A 305 6.14 -0.71 -25.39
N VAL A 306 5.64 -0.81 -24.16
CA VAL A 306 6.36 -0.33 -22.97
C VAL A 306 7.45 -1.32 -22.51
N GLY A 307 7.61 -2.46 -23.19
CA GLY A 307 8.56 -3.50 -22.78
C GLY A 307 8.20 -4.21 -21.47
N LEU A 308 7.11 -3.78 -20.83
CA LEU A 308 6.52 -4.41 -19.65
C LEU A 308 5.79 -5.68 -20.10
N ARG A 309 6.24 -6.84 -19.61
CA ARG A 309 5.43 -8.07 -19.67
C ARG A 309 4.54 -8.13 -18.43
N GLY A 310 3.23 -8.23 -18.67
CA GLY A 310 2.17 -8.44 -17.66
C GLY A 310 1.30 -7.22 -17.34
N PRO A 311 0.21 -7.44 -16.59
CA PRO A 311 -0.47 -6.55 -15.68
C PRO A 311 -0.06 -5.09 -15.51
N LEU A 312 -0.21 -4.14 -16.45
CA LEU A 312 0.07 -2.73 -16.12
C LEU A 312 -1.01 -2.11 -15.21
N HIS A 313 -2.19 -2.70 -15.25
CA HIS A 313 -3.33 -2.39 -14.41
C HIS A 313 -4.24 -3.62 -14.35
N TYR A 314 -4.92 -3.81 -13.23
CA TYR A 314 -5.88 -4.91 -13.07
C TYR A 314 -7.31 -4.44 -13.33
N ALA A 315 -7.67 -3.22 -12.93
CA ALA A 315 -8.99 -2.66 -13.17
C ALA A 315 -9.06 -1.90 -14.50
N GLY A 316 -10.05 -2.22 -15.32
CA GLY A 316 -10.14 -1.75 -16.70
C GLY A 316 -11.32 -0.82 -16.98
N PHE A 317 -12.48 -1.00 -16.34
CA PHE A 317 -13.67 -0.23 -16.71
C PHE A 317 -13.68 1.19 -16.15
N ILE A 318 -14.00 2.14 -17.03
CA ILE A 318 -14.27 3.54 -16.73
C ILE A 318 -15.74 3.80 -17.11
N ASP A 319 -16.51 4.28 -16.14
CA ASP A 319 -17.95 4.52 -16.28
C ASP A 319 -18.27 5.93 -16.81
N PRO A 320 -19.43 6.11 -17.48
CA PRO A 320 -19.96 7.42 -17.83
C PRO A 320 -20.01 8.37 -16.63
N GLY A 321 -19.45 9.57 -16.80
CA GLY A 321 -19.37 10.60 -15.76
C GLY A 321 -18.13 10.52 -14.85
N PHE A 322 -17.23 9.53 -15.02
CA PHE A 322 -15.98 9.51 -14.26
C PHE A 322 -15.18 10.80 -14.46
N ASN A 323 -14.75 11.39 -13.35
CA ASN A 323 -13.94 12.61 -13.32
C ASN A 323 -12.70 12.39 -12.45
N GLY A 324 -11.49 12.58 -12.97
CA GLY A 324 -10.25 12.33 -12.21
C GLY A 324 -9.04 11.90 -13.04
N GLN A 325 -7.88 11.76 -12.38
CA GLN A 325 -6.77 10.96 -12.91
C GLN A 325 -7.11 9.47 -12.75
N LEU A 326 -6.66 8.62 -13.67
CA LEU A 326 -6.74 7.17 -13.51
C LEU A 326 -5.60 6.69 -12.61
N VAL A 327 -5.82 5.59 -11.90
CA VAL A 327 -4.78 4.93 -11.09
C VAL A 327 -4.40 3.64 -11.79
N PHE A 328 -3.09 3.43 -11.95
CA PHE A 328 -2.50 2.23 -12.53
C PHE A 328 -1.92 1.35 -11.43
N GLU A 329 -2.04 0.05 -11.60
CA GLU A 329 -1.50 -0.96 -10.70
C GLU A 329 -0.29 -1.64 -11.36
N VAL A 330 0.87 -1.01 -11.20
CA VAL A 330 2.08 -1.32 -11.96
C VAL A 330 2.91 -2.39 -11.24
N THR A 331 3.29 -3.42 -11.98
CA THR A 331 4.24 -4.46 -11.56
C THR A 331 5.12 -4.84 -12.74
N VAL A 332 6.33 -5.35 -12.48
CA VAL A 332 7.21 -5.92 -13.49
C VAL A 332 7.25 -7.44 -13.29
N GLU A 333 6.89 -8.22 -14.31
CA GLU A 333 7.04 -9.68 -14.28
C GLU A 333 8.49 -10.14 -14.50
N GLU A 334 9.31 -9.31 -15.14
CA GLU A 334 10.72 -9.62 -15.39
C GLU A 334 11.54 -9.66 -14.09
N ASN A 335 12.61 -10.46 -14.09
CA ASN A 335 13.55 -10.53 -12.96
C ASN A 335 14.55 -9.35 -12.95
N ALA A 336 14.32 -8.30 -13.74
CA ALA A 336 15.16 -7.12 -13.83
C ALA A 336 14.34 -5.85 -13.51
N PRO A 337 14.93 -4.86 -12.81
CA PRO A 337 14.26 -3.58 -12.59
C PRO A 337 13.97 -2.85 -13.90
N LEU A 338 12.86 -2.11 -13.94
CA LEU A 338 12.49 -1.28 -15.09
C LEU A 338 12.43 0.20 -14.69
N GLU A 339 13.12 1.05 -15.44
CA GLU A 339 12.99 2.51 -15.29
C GLU A 339 11.78 3.03 -16.06
N LEU A 340 10.93 3.80 -15.37
CA LEU A 340 9.81 4.54 -15.95
C LEU A 340 10.10 6.04 -15.90
N LEU A 341 9.72 6.76 -16.96
CA LEU A 341 9.92 8.19 -17.13
C LEU A 341 8.58 8.93 -17.17
N HIS A 342 8.57 10.18 -16.71
CA HIS A 342 7.37 11.00 -16.80
C HIS A 342 6.90 11.16 -18.25
N GLY A 343 5.57 11.10 -18.45
CA GLY A 343 4.96 11.29 -19.76
C GLY A 343 5.15 10.12 -20.71
N MET A 344 5.76 9.02 -20.25
CA MET A 344 5.80 7.80 -21.05
C MET A 344 4.39 7.20 -21.17
N PRO A 345 3.98 6.74 -22.37
CA PRO A 345 2.75 5.96 -22.53
C PRO A 345 2.81 4.69 -21.68
N ILE A 346 1.73 4.39 -20.97
CA ILE A 346 1.63 3.18 -20.13
C ILE A 346 0.36 2.37 -20.39
N ALA A 347 -0.70 3.00 -20.90
CA ALA A 347 -1.94 2.30 -21.21
C ALA A 347 -2.63 2.93 -22.43
N SER A 348 -3.53 2.18 -23.05
CA SER A 348 -4.47 2.69 -24.04
C SER A 348 -5.89 2.59 -23.51
N MET A 349 -6.71 3.59 -23.80
CA MET A 349 -8.11 3.63 -23.42
C MET A 349 -8.98 3.43 -24.67
N VAL A 350 -9.78 2.36 -24.68
CA VAL A 350 -10.73 2.06 -25.73
C VAL A 350 -12.09 2.61 -25.33
N LEU A 351 -12.65 3.49 -26.16
CA LEU A 351 -13.97 4.09 -25.95
C LEU A 351 -15.06 3.24 -26.59
N PHE A 352 -16.22 3.17 -25.93
CA PHE A 352 -17.40 2.47 -26.43
C PHE A 352 -18.62 3.38 -26.40
N HIS A 353 -19.49 3.22 -27.39
CA HIS A 353 -20.80 3.85 -27.42
C HIS A 353 -21.72 3.28 -26.34
N ASN A 354 -22.53 4.15 -25.72
CA ASN A 354 -23.67 3.77 -24.89
C ASN A 354 -24.78 4.84 -24.91
N ASP A 355 -25.99 4.43 -24.57
CA ASP A 355 -27.07 5.36 -24.25
C ASP A 355 -26.74 6.13 -22.96
N VAL A 356 -27.40 7.26 -22.70
CA VAL A 356 -27.17 8.01 -21.45
C VAL A 356 -27.73 7.20 -20.26
N PRO A 357 -26.91 6.81 -19.28
CA PRO A 357 -27.38 6.05 -18.13
C PRO A 357 -28.20 6.92 -17.18
N ASP A 358 -29.23 6.35 -16.56
CA ASP A 358 -29.98 7.01 -15.49
C ASP A 358 -29.17 7.15 -14.18
N LYS A 359 -28.06 6.43 -14.08
CA LYS A 359 -27.09 6.45 -12.99
C LYS A 359 -25.75 6.94 -13.54
N ILE A 360 -25.27 8.08 -13.07
CA ILE A 360 -24.01 8.68 -13.53
C ILE A 360 -22.95 8.52 -12.45
N TYR A 361 -21.73 8.16 -12.84
CA TYR A 361 -20.63 8.00 -11.90
C TYR A 361 -20.33 9.33 -11.20
N GLY A 362 -20.19 9.30 -9.87
CA GLY A 362 -19.86 10.50 -9.10
C GLY A 362 -20.30 10.44 -7.65
N VAL A 363 -20.16 11.58 -6.97
CA VAL A 363 -20.52 11.73 -5.55
C VAL A 363 -22.00 11.40 -5.28
N SER A 364 -22.89 11.73 -6.22
CA SER A 364 -24.35 11.51 -6.10
C SER A 364 -24.74 10.04 -5.91
N ILE A 365 -23.91 9.10 -6.38
CA ILE A 365 -24.15 7.65 -6.25
C ILE A 365 -23.18 6.98 -5.26
N GLY A 366 -22.39 7.76 -4.54
CA GLY A 366 -21.40 7.26 -3.57
C GLY A 366 -20.15 6.63 -4.20
N SER A 367 -19.76 7.08 -5.41
CA SER A 367 -18.54 6.59 -6.06
C SER A 367 -17.29 6.92 -5.26
N ASN A 368 -16.45 5.90 -5.00
CA ASN A 368 -15.27 6.03 -4.11
C ASN A 368 -14.11 6.86 -4.71
N TYR A 369 -14.05 6.99 -6.04
CA TYR A 369 -12.89 7.54 -6.75
C TYR A 369 -13.25 8.75 -7.63
N ALA A 370 -14.40 9.36 -7.40
CA ALA A 370 -14.75 10.63 -8.03
C ALA A 370 -13.73 11.71 -7.65
N ASP A 371 -13.37 12.53 -8.63
CA ASP A 371 -12.44 13.66 -8.53
C ASP A 371 -11.06 13.29 -7.96
N GLN A 372 -10.65 12.02 -8.14
CA GLN A 372 -9.37 11.56 -7.61
C GLN A 372 -8.18 12.19 -8.34
N LEU A 373 -7.13 12.48 -7.58
CA LEU A 373 -5.87 13.03 -8.05
C LEU A 373 -4.70 12.25 -7.45
N GLY A 374 -3.68 12.01 -8.27
CA GLY A 374 -2.48 11.29 -7.91
C GLY A 374 -2.72 9.82 -7.56
N PRO A 375 -1.66 9.15 -7.08
CA PRO A 375 -1.77 7.78 -6.56
C PRO A 375 -2.79 7.69 -5.44
N ARG A 376 -3.67 6.69 -5.49
CA ARG A 376 -4.75 6.53 -4.51
C ARG A 376 -4.94 5.08 -4.10
N VAL A 377 -4.96 4.84 -2.80
CA VAL A 377 -5.27 3.54 -2.17
C VAL A 377 -6.75 3.17 -2.27
N SER A 378 -7.08 1.91 -2.00
CA SER A 378 -8.45 1.41 -2.04
C SER A 378 -9.32 2.00 -0.90
N LYS A 379 -10.64 1.82 -1.02
CA LYS A 379 -11.61 2.24 0.01
C LYS A 379 -11.46 1.55 1.39
N ARG A 380 -10.53 0.60 1.53
CA ARG A 380 -10.23 -0.07 2.82
C ARG A 380 -9.47 0.83 3.77
N PHE A 381 -8.74 1.78 3.21
CA PHE A 381 -7.89 2.71 3.92
C PHE A 381 -8.60 4.02 4.19
N THR A 382 -8.13 4.76 5.19
CA THR A 382 -8.43 6.18 5.31
C THR A 382 -7.86 6.96 4.12
N ALA A 383 -8.26 8.21 3.96
CA ALA A 383 -7.67 9.07 2.94
C ALA A 383 -6.16 9.23 3.20
N LEU A 384 -5.35 9.14 2.14
CA LEU A 384 -3.91 9.36 2.24
C LEU A 384 -3.61 10.84 2.51
N ASP A 385 -2.99 11.12 3.66
CA ASP A 385 -2.33 12.40 3.88
C ASP A 385 -1.04 12.45 3.06
N THR A 386 -1.10 13.11 1.91
CA THR A 386 0.02 13.22 0.98
C THR A 386 1.15 14.12 1.50
N ARG A 387 0.89 15.04 2.44
CA ARG A 387 1.94 15.86 3.06
C ARG A 387 2.77 15.02 4.02
N ARG A 388 2.09 14.25 4.88
CA ARG A 388 2.73 13.27 5.76
C ARG A 388 3.53 12.25 4.94
N ALA A 389 2.90 11.70 3.90
CA ALA A 389 3.55 10.74 3.01
C ALA A 389 4.84 11.28 2.36
N ALA A 390 4.83 12.52 1.86
CA ALA A 390 6.02 13.15 1.27
C ALA A 390 7.13 13.39 2.32
N LYS A 391 6.75 13.78 3.54
CA LYS A 391 7.69 13.94 4.66
C LYS A 391 8.34 12.61 5.04
N ASP A 392 7.54 11.55 5.17
CA ASP A 392 8.02 10.20 5.51
C ASP A 392 8.97 9.67 4.45
N HIS A 393 8.64 9.84 3.17
CA HIS A 393 9.56 9.49 2.09
C HIS A 393 10.91 10.21 2.25
N ALA A 394 10.92 11.53 2.48
CA ALA A 394 12.16 12.30 2.64
C ALA A 394 13.02 11.85 3.84
N LYS A 395 12.38 11.34 4.90
CA LYS A 395 13.06 10.80 6.09
C LYS A 395 13.60 9.38 5.85
N LEU A 396 12.78 8.49 5.28
CA LEU A 396 13.03 7.05 5.21
C LEU A 396 13.78 6.61 3.96
N SER A 397 13.75 7.40 2.88
CA SER A 397 14.52 7.13 1.64
C SER A 397 16.04 7.30 1.78
N LYS A 398 16.52 7.72 2.96
CA LYS A 398 17.95 7.90 3.20
C LYS A 398 18.62 6.55 3.50
N PRO A 399 19.82 6.28 2.95
CA PRO A 399 20.59 5.12 3.33
C PRO A 399 21.10 5.26 4.77
N VAL A 400 21.10 4.15 5.51
CA VAL A 400 21.65 4.01 6.85
C VAL A 400 22.51 2.76 6.92
N LEU A 401 23.47 2.74 7.85
CA LEU A 401 24.27 1.54 8.12
C LEU A 401 23.42 0.50 8.84
N VAL A 402 23.42 -0.73 8.33
CA VAL A 402 22.78 -1.89 8.96
C VAL A 402 23.73 -3.07 9.01
N GLN A 403 23.45 -4.02 9.88
CA GLN A 403 24.17 -5.28 9.96
C GLN A 403 23.19 -6.43 10.17
N ASP A 404 23.58 -7.64 9.74
CA ASP A 404 22.83 -8.87 9.99
C ASP A 404 22.51 -8.98 11.48
N ALA A 405 21.21 -9.13 11.78
CA ALA A 405 20.71 -9.18 13.14
C ALA A 405 21.37 -10.31 13.96
N LYS A 406 21.70 -11.43 13.32
CA LYS A 406 22.35 -12.58 13.95
C LYS A 406 23.78 -12.26 14.39
N LEU A 407 24.52 -11.47 13.62
CA LEU A 407 25.89 -11.08 13.98
C LEU A 407 25.86 -10.17 15.21
N LEU A 408 25.06 -9.11 15.17
CA LEU A 408 24.96 -8.15 16.28
C LEU A 408 24.37 -8.77 17.55
N ARG A 409 23.31 -9.59 17.42
CA ARG A 409 22.76 -10.33 18.57
C ARG A 409 23.73 -11.40 19.08
N GLY A 410 24.58 -11.95 18.23
CA GLY A 410 25.59 -12.94 18.61
C GLY A 410 26.72 -12.38 19.47
N LEU A 411 26.97 -11.06 19.41
CA LEU A 411 27.88 -10.36 20.31
C LEU A 411 27.31 -10.15 21.71
N ARG A 412 26.01 -10.42 21.88
CA ARG A 412 25.31 -10.21 23.15
C ARG A 412 25.20 -11.50 23.94
N THR A 413 25.22 -11.37 25.27
CA THR A 413 24.96 -12.51 26.16
C THR A 413 23.48 -12.64 26.52
N ARG A 414 22.79 -11.50 26.64
CA ARG A 414 21.35 -11.41 26.87
C ARG A 414 20.60 -11.24 25.57
N GLY A 415 19.52 -12.02 25.44
CA GLY A 415 18.60 -11.91 24.31
C GLY A 415 17.82 -10.60 24.24
N GLU A 416 17.60 -9.92 25.38
CA GLU A 416 16.80 -8.70 25.48
C GLU A 416 17.27 -7.81 26.67
N GLY A 417 16.93 -6.52 26.60
CA GLY A 417 17.19 -5.49 27.60
C GLY A 417 18.56 -4.81 27.43
N PHE A 418 19.01 -4.11 28.47
CA PHE A 418 20.36 -3.57 28.54
C PHE A 418 21.34 -4.61 29.12
N GLU A 419 22.56 -4.67 28.58
CA GLU A 419 23.68 -5.37 29.20
C GLU A 419 24.96 -4.56 29.12
N PHE A 420 25.75 -4.59 30.20
CA PHE A 420 27.05 -3.93 30.24
C PHE A 420 28.09 -4.70 29.41
N SER A 421 28.89 -3.98 28.63
CA SER A 421 30.04 -4.53 27.91
C SER A 421 31.25 -3.61 28.06
N HIS A 422 32.45 -4.19 28.01
CA HIS A 422 33.73 -3.47 28.12
C HIS A 422 34.49 -3.40 26.80
N SER A 423 33.99 -4.07 25.75
CA SER A 423 34.65 -4.20 24.44
C SER A 423 33.81 -3.48 23.37
N PRO A 424 33.94 -2.14 23.23
CA PRO A 424 33.34 -1.44 22.10
C PRO A 424 33.91 -1.90 20.76
N GLU A 425 35.14 -2.42 20.73
CA GLU A 425 35.86 -2.77 19.52
C GLU A 425 35.15 -3.86 18.71
N GLU A 426 34.58 -4.87 19.38
CA GLU A 426 33.86 -5.97 18.71
C GLU A 426 32.57 -5.47 18.04
N PHE A 427 31.80 -4.62 18.74
CA PHE A 427 30.61 -3.99 18.18
C PHE A 427 30.97 -3.05 17.04
N ASN A 428 31.97 -2.18 17.22
CA ASN A 428 32.41 -1.24 16.19
C ASN A 428 32.87 -1.99 14.93
N THR A 429 33.73 -3.00 15.07
CA THR A 429 34.20 -3.82 13.95
C THR A 429 33.05 -4.49 13.21
N SER A 430 32.08 -5.03 13.95
CA SER A 430 30.91 -5.66 13.35
C SER A 430 30.02 -4.63 12.65
N VAL A 431 29.82 -3.44 13.22
CA VAL A 431 29.00 -2.39 12.61
C VAL A 431 29.67 -1.81 11.37
N GLU A 432 30.96 -1.51 11.43
CA GLU A 432 31.75 -0.90 10.35
C GLU A 432 31.84 -1.81 9.12
N SER A 433 31.84 -3.13 9.32
CA SER A 433 31.75 -4.14 8.26
C SER A 433 30.33 -4.39 7.75
N GLY A 434 29.34 -3.65 8.25
CA GLY A 434 27.95 -3.71 7.80
C GLY A 434 27.74 -3.20 6.39
N MET A 435 26.47 -3.09 6.00
CA MET A 435 26.06 -2.65 4.68
C MET A 435 25.17 -1.41 4.75
N GLU A 436 25.22 -0.59 3.70
CA GLU A 436 24.26 0.48 3.55
C GLU A 436 22.98 -0.07 2.95
N HIS A 437 21.86 0.30 3.56
CA HIS A 437 20.56 -0.02 3.04
C HIS A 437 19.64 1.17 3.22
N ILE A 438 18.63 1.31 2.36
CA ILE A 438 17.62 2.35 2.52
C ILE A 438 16.88 2.08 3.83
N ARG A 439 16.91 3.07 4.74
CA ARG A 439 16.32 2.97 6.10
C ARG A 439 14.93 2.38 6.07
N TYR A 440 14.15 2.83 5.10
CA TYR A 440 12.80 2.39 4.89
C TYR A 440 12.59 0.88 4.82
N ASP A 441 13.44 0.17 4.09
CA ASP A 441 13.32 -1.28 3.95
C ASP A 441 13.72 -1.99 5.26
N CYS A 442 14.53 -1.32 6.09
CA CYS A 442 15.05 -1.85 7.35
C CYS A 442 14.13 -1.60 8.55
N GLU A 443 13.28 -0.57 8.52
CA GLU A 443 12.41 -0.21 9.66
C GLU A 443 11.40 -1.30 10.06
N ARG A 444 11.24 -2.34 9.23
CA ARG A 444 10.34 -3.48 9.46
C ARG A 444 10.96 -4.83 9.10
N ASP A 445 12.27 -4.88 8.86
CA ASP A 445 12.98 -6.13 8.54
C ASP A 445 13.73 -6.64 9.78
N PRO A 446 13.23 -7.69 10.47
CA PRO A 446 13.88 -8.22 11.67
C PRO A 446 15.19 -8.99 11.38
N LEU A 447 15.54 -9.21 10.11
CA LEU A 447 16.79 -9.88 9.72
C LEU A 447 17.98 -8.92 9.74
N VAL A 448 17.73 -7.63 9.74
CA VAL A 448 18.75 -6.59 9.84
C VAL A 448 18.51 -5.73 11.08
N LEU A 449 19.59 -5.32 11.72
CA LEU A 449 19.55 -4.36 12.82
C LEU A 449 20.25 -3.08 12.40
N GLN A 450 19.61 -1.97 12.76
CA GLN A 450 20.12 -0.61 12.62
C GLN A 450 20.88 -0.25 13.91
N PRO A 451 22.22 -0.14 13.90
CA PRO A 451 22.99 0.27 15.07
C PRO A 451 22.77 1.76 15.36
N ILE A 452 22.41 2.09 16.59
CA ILE A 452 22.15 3.45 17.05
C ILE A 452 23.14 3.79 18.16
N PRO A 453 24.17 4.61 17.87
CA PRO A 453 24.97 5.25 18.91
C PRO A 453 24.06 6.08 19.81
N TYR A 454 24.00 5.76 21.10
CA TYR A 454 23.00 6.29 22.04
C TYR A 454 23.67 6.77 23.33
N VAL A 455 23.60 8.06 23.63
CA VAL A 455 24.28 8.68 24.79
C VAL A 455 23.29 9.02 25.89
N VAL A 456 23.67 8.66 27.11
CA VAL A 456 23.03 9.12 28.35
C VAL A 456 23.96 10.10 29.04
N PHE A 457 23.47 11.32 29.30
CA PHE A 457 24.24 12.39 29.91
C PHE A 457 24.04 12.44 31.42
N PHE A 458 25.15 12.55 32.15
CA PHE A 458 25.18 12.70 33.60
C PHE A 458 25.98 13.95 33.99
N ASP A 459 25.62 14.60 35.08
CA ASP A 459 26.47 15.62 35.69
C ASP A 459 27.15 15.15 36.99
N ARG A 460 27.99 16.01 37.56
CA ARG A 460 28.73 15.70 38.80
C ARG A 460 27.85 15.58 40.05
N ASP A 461 26.59 16.03 39.98
CA ASP A 461 25.64 15.96 41.09
C ASP A 461 24.80 14.68 41.06
N GLY A 462 25.05 13.79 40.09
CA GLY A 462 24.29 12.55 39.94
C GLY A 462 22.89 12.78 39.37
N ARG A 463 22.74 13.79 38.50
CA ARG A 463 21.54 13.98 37.69
C ARG A 463 21.77 13.45 36.28
N VAL A 464 20.69 13.05 35.62
CA VAL A 464 20.65 12.56 34.25
C VAL A 464 19.80 13.46 33.37
N PHE A 465 20.25 13.73 32.15
CA PHE A 465 19.47 14.51 31.20
C PHE A 465 18.22 13.73 30.76
N THR A 466 17.07 14.38 30.86
CA THR A 466 15.76 13.82 30.51
C THR A 466 14.98 14.83 29.70
N TYR A 467 14.24 14.39 28.68
CA TYR A 467 13.41 15.25 27.83
C TYR A 467 12.12 14.55 27.43
N LYS A 468 11.13 15.34 27.00
CA LYS A 468 9.89 14.85 26.40
C LYS A 468 9.98 14.97 24.88
N ARG A 469 9.58 13.93 24.14
CA ARG A 469 9.44 14.00 22.68
C ARG A 469 8.33 14.98 22.29
N ALA A 470 8.57 15.78 21.26
CA ALA A 470 7.56 16.67 20.71
C ALA A 470 6.31 15.86 20.28
N GLU A 471 5.13 16.46 20.50
CA GLU A 471 3.84 15.87 20.11
C GLU A 471 3.33 16.38 18.76
N GLU A 472 4.09 17.28 18.15
CA GLU A 472 3.72 17.89 16.89
C GLU A 472 4.44 17.18 15.74
N GLU A 473 3.68 16.63 14.81
CA GLU A 473 4.22 15.82 13.72
C GLU A 473 5.18 16.58 12.80
N HIS A 474 5.03 17.90 12.68
CA HIS A 474 5.99 18.71 11.94
C HIS A 474 7.32 18.88 12.67
N ALA A 475 7.33 18.83 14.01
CA ALA A 475 8.50 18.94 14.87
C ALA A 475 9.21 17.59 15.06
N TYR A 476 8.46 16.48 15.17
CA TYR A 476 9.01 15.13 15.31
C TYR A 476 8.24 14.13 14.44
N GLY A 477 8.94 13.31 13.67
CA GLY A 477 8.30 12.46 12.65
C GLY A 477 7.91 11.05 13.10
N GLU A 478 8.17 10.65 14.35
CA GLU A 478 7.83 9.31 14.85
C GLU A 478 6.66 9.39 15.84
N THR A 479 5.45 9.22 15.32
CA THR A 479 4.19 9.41 16.06
C THR A 479 4.03 8.44 17.22
N ARG A 480 4.59 7.23 17.13
CA ARG A 480 4.54 6.21 18.20
C ARG A 480 5.24 6.67 19.48
N LEU A 481 6.17 7.61 19.36
CA LEU A 481 6.98 8.14 20.46
C LEU A 481 6.50 9.52 20.97
N PHE A 482 5.42 10.08 20.40
CA PHE A 482 4.94 11.43 20.75
C PHE A 482 4.61 11.59 22.22
N GLY A 483 5.25 12.57 22.84
CA GLY A 483 5.01 12.93 24.23
C GLY A 483 5.53 11.89 25.22
N LYS A 484 6.32 10.89 24.78
CA LYS A 484 7.05 10.00 25.69
C LYS A 484 8.28 10.70 26.25
N VAL A 485 8.73 10.26 27.43
CA VAL A 485 9.96 10.75 28.07
C VAL A 485 11.13 9.84 27.74
N SER A 486 12.26 10.47 27.43
CA SER A 486 13.51 9.81 27.09
C SER A 486 14.68 10.30 27.95
N VAL A 487 15.64 9.42 28.20
CA VAL A 487 16.87 9.70 28.96
C VAL A 487 18.13 9.67 28.11
N GLY A 488 18.02 9.37 26.82
CA GLY A 488 19.17 9.30 25.95
C GLY A 488 18.91 9.85 24.56
N VAL A 489 20.01 10.16 23.90
CA VAL A 489 20.04 10.84 22.61
C VAL A 489 20.84 9.98 21.65
N GLY A 490 20.28 9.70 20.48
CA GLY A 490 20.96 8.91 19.46
C GLY A 490 20.23 8.94 18.14
N GLY A 491 20.91 8.47 17.10
CA GLY A 491 20.36 8.42 15.76
C GLY A 491 21.11 7.45 14.85
N HIS A 492 20.64 7.40 13.60
CA HIS A 492 21.17 6.48 12.60
C HIS A 492 22.56 6.90 12.11
N ILE A 493 23.43 5.93 11.91
CA ILE A 493 24.72 6.12 11.23
C ILE A 493 24.42 6.31 9.73
N LYS A 494 24.83 7.46 9.19
CA LYS A 494 24.56 7.92 7.82
C LYS A 494 25.82 7.85 6.97
N SER A 495 25.66 7.96 5.66
CA SER A 495 26.80 7.98 4.71
C SER A 495 27.77 9.15 4.91
N SER A 496 27.31 10.24 5.50
CA SER A 496 28.17 11.36 5.93
C SER A 496 29.15 11.00 7.04
N ASP A 497 28.91 9.90 7.78
CA ASP A 497 29.73 9.46 8.91
C ASP A 497 30.88 8.54 8.47
N TYR A 498 30.96 8.21 7.18
CA TYR A 498 31.93 7.26 6.64
C TYR A 498 33.19 7.94 6.15
N ASP A 499 34.33 7.29 6.38
CA ASP A 499 35.49 7.44 5.52
C ASP A 499 35.50 6.31 4.46
N LYS A 500 36.61 6.14 3.73
CA LYS A 500 36.71 5.08 2.69
C LYS A 500 36.62 3.65 3.25
N GLN A 501 36.94 3.45 4.53
CA GLN A 501 36.94 2.14 5.20
C GLN A 501 35.82 1.99 6.24
N ARG A 502 35.04 3.06 6.47
CA ARG A 502 34.02 3.22 7.52
C ARG A 502 34.56 3.16 8.96
N GLU A 503 35.87 3.10 9.15
CA GLU A 503 36.49 3.02 10.48
C GLU A 503 36.13 4.26 11.31
N GLY A 504 35.65 4.06 12.54
CA GLY A 504 35.23 5.13 13.44
C GLY A 504 33.89 5.78 13.09
N CYS A 505 33.09 5.21 12.17
CA CYS A 505 31.79 5.80 11.80
C CYS A 505 30.80 5.85 12.96
N VAL A 506 30.85 4.89 13.90
CA VAL A 506 30.05 4.89 15.13
C VAL A 506 30.33 6.15 15.96
N GLN A 507 31.61 6.47 16.15
CA GLN A 507 32.05 7.62 16.94
C GLN A 507 31.71 8.95 16.25
N ARG A 508 31.92 9.06 14.93
CA ARG A 508 31.54 10.26 14.18
C ARG A 508 30.04 10.49 14.15
N CYS A 509 29.25 9.42 14.01
CA CYS A 509 27.80 9.49 14.14
C CYS A 509 27.40 10.00 15.53
N LEU A 510 28.04 9.47 16.59
CA LEU A 510 27.79 9.92 17.95
C LEU A 510 28.04 11.43 18.10
N GLU A 511 29.21 11.91 17.68
CA GLU A 511 29.57 13.33 17.75
C GLU A 511 28.58 14.21 16.98
N ARG A 512 28.23 13.82 15.76
CA ARG A 512 27.27 14.54 14.91
C ARG A 512 25.87 14.59 15.54
N GLU A 513 25.33 13.46 16.01
CA GLU A 513 24.00 13.41 16.62
C GLU A 513 23.97 14.24 17.91
N LEU A 514 25.06 14.27 18.69
CA LEU A 514 25.15 15.14 19.86
C LEU A 514 25.12 16.63 19.48
N GLU A 515 25.83 17.04 18.44
CA GLU A 515 25.83 18.43 17.95
C GLU A 515 24.47 18.85 17.36
N GLU A 516 23.79 17.93 16.67
CA GLU A 516 22.47 18.17 16.05
C GLU A 516 21.36 18.30 17.10
N GLU A 517 21.36 17.44 18.13
CA GLU A 517 20.21 17.26 19.02
C GLU A 517 20.29 18.04 20.33
N VAL A 518 21.50 18.27 20.86
CA VAL A 518 21.68 18.90 22.18
C VAL A 518 22.76 19.97 22.19
N HIS A 519 22.57 20.97 23.05
CA HIS A 519 23.59 21.94 23.39
C HIS A 519 24.12 21.63 24.80
N VAL A 520 25.40 21.28 24.89
CA VAL A 520 26.07 21.10 26.18
C VAL A 520 26.69 22.44 26.58
N ALA A 521 26.00 23.17 27.46
CA ALA A 521 26.50 24.42 28.03
C ALA A 521 27.51 24.10 29.14
N GLY A 522 28.77 23.90 28.74
CA GLY A 522 29.86 23.44 29.61
C GLY A 522 30.90 22.68 28.80
N HIS A 523 31.51 21.65 29.38
CA HIS A 523 32.37 20.72 28.64
C HIS A 523 32.09 19.27 29.04
N CYS A 524 32.18 18.36 28.06
CA CYS A 524 32.13 16.92 28.31
C CYS A 524 33.45 16.48 28.96
N VAL A 525 33.36 15.97 30.18
CA VAL A 525 34.51 15.56 30.99
C VAL A 525 35.00 14.18 30.56
N LYS A 526 34.07 13.26 30.28
CA LYS A 526 34.38 11.87 29.95
C LYS A 526 33.23 11.22 29.19
N THR A 527 33.54 10.54 28.09
CA THR A 527 32.61 9.63 27.41
C THR A 527 33.12 8.19 27.56
N LYS A 528 32.21 7.24 27.75
CA LYS A 528 32.56 5.83 27.93
C LYS A 528 31.47 4.94 27.37
N PHE A 529 31.86 3.94 26.59
CA PHE A 529 30.96 2.88 26.17
C PHE A 529 30.49 2.08 27.39
N MET A 530 29.19 1.91 27.52
CA MET A 530 28.56 1.23 28.65
C MET A 530 28.12 -0.19 28.30
N GLY A 531 27.66 -0.40 27.06
CA GLY A 531 27.17 -1.68 26.63
C GLY A 531 26.14 -1.57 25.52
N SER A 532 25.28 -2.56 25.40
CA SER A 532 24.30 -2.62 24.31
C SER A 532 22.87 -2.78 24.81
N LEU A 533 21.91 -2.24 24.06
CA LEU A 533 20.48 -2.25 24.36
C LEU A 533 19.71 -2.82 23.16
N PHE A 534 18.94 -3.87 23.40
CA PHE A 534 18.13 -4.52 22.38
C PHE A 534 16.80 -4.94 22.98
N VAL A 535 15.69 -4.56 22.36
CA VAL A 535 14.35 -4.84 22.86
C VAL A 535 13.40 -5.16 21.72
N THR A 536 12.40 -5.99 22.03
CA THR A 536 11.44 -6.55 21.07
C THR A 536 10.00 -6.17 21.37
N ASP A 537 9.79 -5.17 22.24
CA ASP A 537 8.49 -4.58 22.54
C ASP A 537 7.80 -4.05 21.26
N GLU A 538 6.47 -3.83 21.29
CA GLU A 538 5.67 -3.32 20.15
C GLU A 538 5.93 -1.84 19.78
N ASP A 539 7.18 -1.36 19.89
CA ASP A 539 7.61 -0.01 19.53
C ASP A 539 8.59 -0.03 18.34
N VAL A 540 9.21 1.11 18.04
CA VAL A 540 10.19 1.27 16.94
C VAL A 540 11.46 0.43 17.12
N ASP A 541 11.67 -0.16 18.28
CA ASP A 541 12.97 -0.66 18.72
C ASP A 541 13.32 -2.07 18.23
N THR A 542 12.34 -2.82 17.70
CA THR A 542 12.51 -4.23 17.32
C THR A 542 13.60 -4.48 16.27
N VAL A 543 13.95 -3.44 15.51
CA VAL A 543 14.93 -3.44 14.42
C VAL A 543 16.16 -2.57 14.73
N HIS A 544 16.30 -2.10 15.97
CA HIS A 544 17.39 -1.24 16.40
C HIS A 544 18.27 -1.92 17.46
N LEU A 545 19.57 -1.65 17.40
CA LEU A 545 20.51 -1.99 18.49
C LEU A 545 21.12 -0.70 19.04
N GLY A 546 20.82 -0.36 20.28
CA GLY A 546 21.47 0.74 20.98
C GLY A 546 22.90 0.38 21.36
N LEU A 547 23.88 1.15 20.87
CA LEU A 547 25.25 1.16 21.36
C LEU A 547 25.34 2.27 22.40
N VAL A 548 25.24 1.90 23.68
CA VAL A 548 24.99 2.86 24.76
C VAL A 548 26.30 3.41 25.30
N TYR A 549 26.41 4.74 25.31
CA TYR A 549 27.50 5.51 25.89
C TYR A 549 26.99 6.32 27.07
N GLY A 550 27.83 6.46 28.09
CA GLY A 550 27.63 7.44 29.16
C GLY A 550 28.53 8.64 28.93
N ALA A 551 28.01 9.85 29.11
CA ALA A 551 28.76 11.10 29.05
C ALA A 551 28.66 11.83 30.39
N LEU A 552 29.79 12.07 31.06
CA LEU A 552 29.86 12.91 32.25
C LEU A 552 30.17 14.34 31.81
N ILE A 553 29.32 15.28 32.20
CA ILE A 553 29.45 16.69 31.84
C ILE A 553 29.71 17.57 33.08
N ASP A 554 30.39 18.68 32.85
CA ASP A 554 30.54 19.78 33.80
C ASP A 554 29.81 20.99 33.24
N GLY A 555 28.55 21.15 33.64
CA GLY A 555 27.59 22.09 33.05
C GLY A 555 26.18 21.53 33.01
N HIS A 556 25.40 21.93 32.00
CA HIS A 556 24.05 21.42 31.77
C HIS A 556 23.79 21.14 30.29
N VAL A 557 22.88 20.21 30.02
CA VAL A 557 22.43 19.86 28.66
C VAL A 557 21.09 20.54 28.40
N GLN A 558 20.93 21.11 27.21
CA GLN A 558 19.68 21.65 26.72
C GLN A 558 19.33 21.07 25.35
N PRO A 559 18.04 20.91 25.01
CA PRO A 559 17.61 20.63 23.64
C PRO A 559 18.17 21.64 22.63
N ASN A 560 18.68 21.15 21.50
CA ASN A 560 19.05 21.95 20.33
C ASN A 560 18.16 21.62 19.11
N SER A 561 17.36 20.55 19.18
CA SER A 561 16.38 20.19 18.15
C SER A 561 14.95 20.55 18.55
N LYS A 562 14.09 20.67 17.53
CA LYS A 562 12.63 20.80 17.73
C LYS A 562 11.97 19.48 18.14
N GLU A 563 12.68 18.37 18.05
CA GLU A 563 12.18 17.04 18.39
C GLU A 563 12.06 16.84 19.90
N MET A 564 12.80 17.63 20.68
CA MET A 564 12.89 17.55 22.13
C MET A 564 12.24 18.76 22.80
N GLN A 565 11.38 18.50 23.77
CA GLN A 565 10.68 19.49 24.57
C GLN A 565 11.02 19.31 26.06
N ARG A 566 11.01 20.42 26.80
CA ARG A 566 11.16 20.43 28.28
C ARG A 566 12.41 19.72 28.82
N GLY A 567 13.53 19.71 28.10
CA GLY A 567 14.76 19.03 28.55
C GLY A 567 15.29 19.58 29.88
N ALA A 568 15.65 18.70 30.82
CA ALA A 568 16.17 19.05 32.14
C ALA A 568 17.10 17.96 32.72
N MET A 569 17.97 18.36 33.65
CA MET A 569 18.78 17.44 34.46
C MET A 569 17.96 16.97 35.68
N VAL A 570 17.65 15.68 35.75
CA VAL A 570 16.81 15.08 36.80
C VAL A 570 17.65 14.22 37.74
N PRO A 571 17.53 14.35 39.07
CA PRO A 571 18.22 13.48 40.02
C PRO A 571 17.96 12.00 39.77
N LEU A 572 19.02 11.18 39.80
CA LEU A 572 18.91 9.74 39.49
C LEU A 572 17.99 8.99 40.45
N ASP A 573 17.99 9.35 41.73
CA ASP A 573 17.12 8.74 42.74
C ASP A 573 15.65 9.01 42.45
N VAL A 574 15.29 10.24 42.05
CA VAL A 574 13.95 10.62 41.63
C VAL A 574 13.54 9.82 40.40
N LEU A 575 14.40 9.76 39.38
CA LEU A 575 14.07 9.08 38.14
C LEU A 575 13.89 7.55 38.33
N VAL A 576 14.74 6.92 39.14
CA VAL A 576 14.69 5.47 39.38
C VAL A 576 13.53 5.08 40.30
N THR A 577 13.24 5.87 41.33
CA THR A 577 12.24 5.51 42.36
C THR A 577 10.85 6.11 42.13
N GLN A 578 10.76 7.18 41.34
CA GLN A 578 9.55 7.97 41.11
C GLN A 578 9.35 8.26 39.62
N ALA A 579 9.66 7.28 38.76
CA ALA A 579 9.51 7.37 37.31
C ALA A 579 8.12 7.87 36.87
N ASP A 580 7.05 7.44 37.55
CA ASP A 580 5.69 7.94 37.32
C ASP A 580 5.56 9.45 37.57
N ARG A 581 6.20 9.98 38.62
CA ARG A 581 6.20 11.43 38.89
C ARG A 581 6.98 12.20 37.84
N VAL A 582 8.10 11.67 37.37
CA VAL A 582 8.85 12.29 36.27
C VAL A 582 8.00 12.33 35.00
N ARG A 583 7.27 11.25 34.67
CA ARG A 583 6.31 11.27 33.56
C ARG A 583 5.28 12.40 33.76
N ASP A 584 4.73 12.53 34.95
CA ASP A 584 3.69 13.52 35.25
C ASP A 584 4.23 14.97 35.20
N ASP A 585 5.45 15.22 35.72
CA ASP A 585 6.11 16.54 35.69
C ASP A 585 6.41 17.02 34.27
N PHE A 586 6.69 16.09 33.36
CA PHE A 586 6.86 16.39 31.94
C PHE A 586 5.52 16.46 31.19
N GLU A 587 4.39 16.16 31.85
CA GLU A 587 3.07 15.95 31.26
C GLU A 587 3.12 14.91 30.12
N ALA A 588 3.83 13.82 30.36
CA ALA A 588 4.12 12.80 29.35
C ALA A 588 3.12 11.66 29.35
N LYS A 589 2.98 10.99 28.20
CA LYS A 589 2.05 9.85 28.05
C LYS A 589 2.61 8.58 28.68
N ALA A 590 3.91 8.37 28.52
CA ALA A 590 4.65 7.20 29.01
C ALA A 590 6.16 7.49 28.98
N LEU A 591 6.97 6.54 29.46
CA LEU A 591 8.40 6.49 29.14
C LEU A 591 8.59 5.79 27.78
N GLU A 592 9.69 6.11 27.08
CA GLU A 592 10.13 5.30 25.93
C GLU A 592 10.56 3.90 26.38
N SER A 593 10.49 2.89 25.49
CA SER A 593 10.89 1.52 25.84
C SER A 593 12.36 1.46 26.22
N TRP A 594 13.27 1.99 25.40
CA TRP A 594 14.71 2.05 25.73
C TRP A 594 14.99 2.73 27.06
N THR A 595 14.26 3.80 27.37
CA THR A 595 14.37 4.49 28.67
C THR A 595 13.97 3.55 29.81
N THR A 596 12.83 2.89 29.70
CA THR A 596 12.33 1.93 30.71
C THR A 596 13.35 0.83 31.00
N HIS A 597 13.98 0.27 29.96
CA HIS A 597 14.99 -0.78 30.09
C HIS A 597 16.36 -0.30 30.56
N LEU A 598 16.65 1.01 30.45
CA LEU A 598 17.89 1.60 30.99
C LEU A 598 17.76 2.07 32.44
N LEU A 599 16.58 2.45 32.90
CA LEU A 599 16.35 2.99 34.26
C LEU A 599 17.03 2.19 35.37
N PRO A 600 16.93 0.83 35.43
CA PRO A 600 17.54 0.06 36.51
C PRO A 600 19.08 0.12 36.54
N HIS A 601 19.71 0.59 35.45
CA HIS A 601 21.15 0.55 35.24
C HIS A 601 21.83 1.92 35.35
N LEU A 602 21.07 3.02 35.33
CA LEU A 602 21.62 4.38 35.31
C LEU A 602 22.54 4.69 36.51
N GLY A 603 22.18 4.22 37.72
CA GLY A 603 23.00 4.42 38.91
C GLY A 603 24.36 3.73 38.84
N GLU A 604 24.42 2.55 38.22
CA GLU A 604 25.69 1.83 38.01
C GLU A 604 26.49 2.43 36.85
N MET A 605 25.83 2.87 35.76
CA MET A 605 26.48 3.62 34.68
C MET A 605 27.18 4.87 35.22
N TYR A 606 26.50 5.62 36.09
CA TYR A 606 27.07 6.81 36.71
C TYR A 606 28.34 6.51 37.52
N LYS A 607 28.32 5.48 38.38
CA LYS A 607 29.50 5.04 39.14
C LYS A 607 30.66 4.66 38.23
N ARG A 608 30.38 4.00 37.10
CA ARG A 608 31.39 3.61 36.11
C ARG A 608 31.99 4.77 35.31
N LEU A 609 31.35 5.94 35.31
CA LEU A 609 31.91 7.17 34.75
C LEU A 609 32.82 7.87 35.76
N GLN A 610 32.46 7.85 37.04
CA GLN A 610 33.26 8.43 38.12
C GLN A 610 34.58 7.69 38.34
N ASN A 611 34.57 6.37 38.13
CA ASN A 611 35.77 5.51 38.09
C ASN A 611 36.40 5.52 36.69
#